data_AF-A0A448ZXD8-F1
#
_entry.id   AF-A0A448ZXD8-F1
#
_cell.length_a   1.000
_cell.length_b   1.000
_cell.length_c   1.000
_cell.angle_alpha   90.00
_cell.angle_beta   90.00
_cell.angle_gamma   90.00
#
_symmetry.space_group_name_H-M   'P 1'
#
loop_
_entity.id
_entity.type
_entity.pdbx_description
1 polymer ?
#
loop_
_entity_poly.entity_id
_entity_poly.type
_entity_poly.pdbx_seq_one_letter_code
_entity_poly.pdbx_strand_id
1 'polypeptide(L)'
;MTDLDREQLFENYWLPVENTIAKDKLNDFVLVYLLFKMPDSAAEKNAYQTFKKFVEKNQISNKEILENLKKYSKYYNVFINDDDKNYSKKTNNLLSVFRILKQTTIYPFLFSVFEDYENSIIDENVLNSVLQFFVTYIIRRSICSVSTNSLRGLFKTLYKKNFSKWKKQRSIFKKFI
;
A
#
# COMPACT_ATOMS: atom_id res chain seq x y z
N MET A 1 -11.18 27.08 2.54
CA MET A 1 -10.72 26.23 3.67
C MET A 1 -10.55 27.16 4.85
N THR A 2 -11.53 27.18 5.75
CA THR A 2 -11.48 27.93 7.01
C THR A 2 -10.58 27.20 8.00
N ASP A 3 -10.17 27.84 9.10
CA ASP A 3 -9.37 27.16 10.14
C ASP A 3 -10.15 26.01 10.81
N LEU A 4 -11.48 26.11 10.89
CA LEU A 4 -12.37 25.05 11.37
C LEU A 4 -12.32 23.79 10.49
N ASP A 5 -12.23 23.96 9.16
CA ASP A 5 -12.06 22.84 8.22
C ASP A 5 -10.71 22.13 8.43
N ARG A 6 -9.67 22.86 8.85
CA ARG A 6 -8.32 22.32 9.05
C ARG A 6 -8.24 21.49 10.32
N GLU A 7 -8.82 21.96 11.42
CA GLU A 7 -8.91 21.22 12.68
C GLU A 7 -9.69 19.91 12.49
N GLN A 8 -10.85 19.97 11.84
CA GLN A 8 -11.64 18.76 11.57
C GLN A 8 -10.88 17.76 10.69
N LEU A 9 -10.12 18.22 9.70
CA LEU A 9 -9.32 17.34 8.86
C LEU A 9 -8.16 16.70 9.65
N PHE A 10 -7.53 17.46 10.54
CA PHE A 10 -6.47 16.96 11.40
C PHE A 10 -7.01 15.89 12.36
N GLU A 11 -8.03 16.22 13.15
CA GLU A 11 -8.59 15.33 14.17
C GLU A 11 -9.20 14.05 13.59
N ASN A 12 -9.97 14.17 12.51
CA ASN A 12 -10.71 13.02 11.98
C ASN A 12 -9.88 12.11 11.08
N TYR A 13 -8.78 12.61 10.52
CA TYR A 13 -8.00 11.86 9.52
C TYR A 13 -6.52 11.74 9.81
N TRP A 14 -5.81 12.84 10.10
CA TRP A 14 -4.37 12.77 10.34
C TRP A 14 -4.02 12.16 11.70
N LEU A 15 -4.71 12.59 12.76
CA LEU A 15 -4.48 12.07 14.11
C LEU A 15 -4.68 10.54 14.20
N PRO A 16 -5.70 9.94 13.55
CA PRO A 16 -5.80 8.49 13.41
C PRO A 16 -4.60 7.83 12.71
N VAL A 17 -3.98 8.48 11.73
CA VAL A 17 -2.76 7.97 11.07
C VAL A 17 -1.60 7.94 12.07
N GLU A 18 -1.39 9.02 12.80
CA GLU A 18 -0.33 9.12 13.82
C GLU A 18 -0.53 8.14 14.98
N ASN A 19 -1.78 7.88 15.36
CA ASN A 19 -2.10 6.90 16.39
C ASN A 19 -1.94 5.45 15.90
N THR A 20 -2.04 5.22 14.60
CA THR A 20 -1.91 3.88 14.00
C THR A 20 -0.44 3.51 13.74
N ILE A 21 0.38 4.48 13.33
CA ILE A 21 1.77 4.26 12.92
C ILE A 21 2.72 4.95 13.88
N ALA A 22 3.71 4.20 14.39
CA ALA A 22 4.77 4.76 15.23
C ALA A 22 5.49 5.94 14.52
N LYS A 23 5.85 6.97 15.29
CA LYS A 23 6.39 8.24 14.75
C LYS A 23 7.63 8.04 13.88
N ASP A 24 8.50 7.08 14.22
CA ASP A 24 9.72 6.75 13.46
C ASP A 24 9.42 6.03 12.12
N LYS A 25 8.20 5.50 11.94
CA LYS A 25 7.75 4.80 10.72
C LYS A 25 6.83 5.64 9.83
N LEU A 26 6.39 6.81 10.27
CA LEU A 26 5.50 7.68 9.50
C LEU A 26 6.11 8.10 8.16
N ASN A 27 7.40 8.45 8.15
CA ASN A 27 8.09 8.83 6.92
C ASN A 27 8.16 7.66 5.92
N ASP A 28 8.49 6.46 6.41
CA ASP A 28 8.52 5.25 5.58
C ASP A 28 7.14 4.94 5.00
N PHE A 29 6.09 5.04 5.83
CA PHE A 29 4.71 4.88 5.40
C PHE A 29 4.34 5.84 4.26
N VAL A 30 4.62 7.14 4.45
CA VAL A 30 4.32 8.16 3.44
C VAL A 30 5.07 7.86 2.15
N LEU A 31 6.35 7.49 2.20
CA LEU A 31 7.12 7.13 1.01
C LEU A 31 6.53 5.91 0.28
N VAL A 32 6.16 4.86 1.00
CA VAL A 32 5.53 3.66 0.42
C VAL A 32 4.17 4.01 -0.21
N TYR A 33 3.38 4.85 0.45
CA TYR A 33 2.11 5.36 -0.09
C TYR A 33 2.31 6.18 -1.37
N LEU A 34 3.30 7.06 -1.41
CA LEU A 34 3.63 7.84 -2.59
C LEU A 34 4.08 6.94 -3.76
N LEU A 35 4.93 5.95 -3.49
CA LEU A 35 5.33 4.96 -4.50
C LEU A 35 4.15 4.14 -5.04
N PHE A 36 3.17 3.86 -4.19
CA PHE A 36 1.93 3.20 -4.59
C PHE A 36 1.06 4.07 -5.49
N LYS A 37 0.85 5.35 -5.13
CA LYS A 37 0.03 6.27 -5.94
C LYS A 37 0.73 6.73 -7.21
N MET A 38 2.06 6.78 -7.21
CA MET A 38 2.88 7.31 -8.31
C MET A 38 4.11 6.40 -8.59
N PRO A 39 3.91 5.20 -9.14
CA PRO A 39 5.01 4.24 -9.38
C PRO A 39 6.05 4.73 -10.41
N ASP A 40 5.70 5.74 -11.21
CA ASP A 40 6.57 6.35 -12.24
C ASP A 40 7.35 7.57 -11.75
N SER A 41 7.05 8.11 -10.56
CA SER A 41 7.85 9.20 -10.00
C SER A 41 9.20 8.67 -9.51
N ALA A 42 10.24 8.95 -10.29
CA ALA A 42 11.60 8.59 -9.95
C ALA A 42 12.12 9.42 -8.76
N ALA A 43 12.74 8.73 -7.81
CA ALA A 43 13.46 9.20 -6.62
C ALA A 43 12.63 9.68 -5.42
N GLU A 44 12.89 9.06 -4.26
CA GLU A 44 12.49 9.50 -2.91
C GLU A 44 12.75 10.99 -2.69
N LYS A 45 13.85 11.52 -3.25
CA LYS A 45 14.26 12.93 -3.12
C LYS A 45 13.21 13.93 -3.61
N ASN A 46 12.39 13.58 -4.60
CA ASN A 46 11.38 14.47 -5.19
C ASN A 46 9.95 13.94 -5.04
N ALA A 47 9.72 12.90 -4.23
CA ALA A 47 8.43 12.24 -4.11
C ALA A 47 7.33 13.22 -3.67
N TYR A 48 7.60 14.07 -2.68
CA TYR A 48 6.65 15.06 -2.19
C TYR A 48 6.29 16.13 -3.23
N GLN A 49 7.29 16.69 -3.92
CA GLN A 49 7.05 17.69 -4.97
C GLN A 49 6.26 17.10 -6.14
N THR A 50 6.58 15.86 -6.51
CA THR A 50 5.86 15.14 -7.57
C THR A 50 4.42 14.84 -7.16
N PHE A 51 4.21 14.49 -5.89
CA PHE A 51 2.88 14.25 -5.34
C PHE A 51 2.03 15.51 -5.35
N LYS A 52 2.60 16.65 -4.93
CA LYS A 52 1.89 17.93 -4.97
C LYS A 52 1.42 18.26 -6.40
N LYS A 53 2.32 18.15 -7.39
CA LYS A 53 1.97 18.34 -8.81
C LYS A 53 0.91 17.36 -9.29
N PHE A 54 0.97 16.10 -8.85
CA PHE A 54 -0.04 15.08 -9.18
C PHE A 54 -1.41 15.44 -8.60
N VAL A 55 -1.47 15.86 -7.34
CA VAL A 55 -2.70 16.30 -6.66
C VAL A 55 -3.31 17.50 -7.36
N GLU A 56 -2.50 18.52 -7.67
CA GLU A 56 -2.92 19.72 -8.39
C GLU A 56 -3.45 19.38 -9.78
N LYS A 57 -2.72 18.56 -10.54
CA LYS A 57 -3.11 18.16 -11.90
C LYS A 57 -4.42 17.37 -11.94
N ASN A 58 -4.67 16.51 -10.94
CA ASN A 58 -5.86 15.68 -10.89
C ASN A 58 -6.99 16.29 -10.05
N GLN A 59 -6.82 17.52 -9.55
CA GLN A 59 -7.79 18.23 -8.70
C GLN A 59 -8.27 17.40 -7.50
N ILE A 60 -7.36 16.64 -6.89
CA ILE A 60 -7.67 15.77 -5.74
C ILE A 60 -7.81 16.65 -4.50
N SER A 61 -8.89 16.44 -3.73
CA SER A 61 -9.12 17.21 -2.50
C SER A 61 -8.19 16.77 -1.35
N ASN A 62 -7.85 17.69 -0.44
CA ASN A 62 -7.09 17.36 0.77
C ASN A 62 -7.78 16.29 1.63
N LYS A 63 -9.11 16.35 1.71
CA LYS A 63 -9.93 15.35 2.42
C LYS A 63 -9.73 13.95 1.84
N GLU A 64 -9.80 13.82 0.51
CA GLU A 64 -9.60 12.54 -0.17
C GLU A 64 -8.20 11.97 0.06
N ILE A 65 -7.17 12.82 0.08
CA ILE A 65 -5.80 12.39 0.39
C ILE A 65 -5.71 11.85 1.82
N LEU A 66 -6.27 12.58 2.77
CA LEU A 66 -6.26 12.21 4.18
C LEU A 66 -7.08 10.95 4.46
N GLU A 67 -8.21 10.76 3.78
CA GLU A 67 -9.00 9.53 3.80
C GLU A 67 -8.19 8.32 3.30
N ASN A 68 -7.49 8.49 2.18
CA ASN A 68 -6.60 7.47 1.66
C ASN A 68 -5.48 7.17 2.66
N LEU A 69 -4.80 8.18 3.20
CA LEU A 69 -3.72 7.99 4.18
C LEU A 69 -4.22 7.22 5.41
N LYS A 70 -5.38 7.59 5.96
CA LYS A 70 -6.01 6.88 7.08
C LYS A 70 -6.35 5.42 6.76
N LYS A 71 -6.76 5.13 5.54
CA LYS A 71 -7.05 3.75 5.10
C LYS A 71 -5.76 2.95 4.97
N TYR A 72 -4.79 3.45 4.21
CA TYR A 72 -3.55 2.72 3.93
C TYR A 72 -2.62 2.64 5.14
N SER A 73 -2.74 3.52 6.13
CA SER A 73 -2.00 3.41 7.40
C SER A 73 -2.37 2.13 8.15
N LYS A 74 -3.64 1.71 8.11
CA LYS A 74 -4.08 0.44 8.70
C LYS A 74 -3.38 -0.76 8.04
N TYR A 75 -3.34 -0.79 6.72
CA TYR A 75 -2.67 -1.88 5.99
C TYR A 75 -1.17 -1.87 6.26
N TYR A 76 -0.56 -0.69 6.23
CA TYR A 76 0.87 -0.55 6.49
C TYR A 76 1.23 -1.03 7.90
N ASN A 77 0.39 -0.72 8.90
CA ASN A 77 0.57 -1.19 10.28
C ASN A 77 0.68 -2.71 10.34
N VAL A 78 -0.21 -3.43 9.66
CA VAL A 78 -0.22 -4.90 9.60
C VAL A 78 1.00 -5.45 8.84
N PHE A 79 1.57 -4.68 7.92
CA PHE A 79 2.79 -5.11 7.23
C PHE A 79 4.00 -5.07 8.15
N ILE A 80 4.08 -4.07 9.04
CA ILE A 80 5.23 -3.84 9.92
C ILE A 80 5.06 -4.42 11.33
N ASN A 81 3.83 -4.72 11.75
CA ASN A 81 3.46 -5.28 13.05
C ASN A 81 2.49 -6.46 12.86
N ASP A 82 2.36 -7.34 13.86
CA ASP A 82 1.30 -8.35 13.84
C ASP A 82 -0.04 -7.74 14.26
N ASP A 83 -1.12 -8.23 13.64
CA ASP A 83 -2.49 -7.88 14.00
C ASP A 83 -3.33 -9.14 14.15
N ASP A 84 -3.25 -9.75 15.34
CA ASP A 84 -3.97 -10.98 15.67
C ASP A 84 -5.49 -10.77 15.82
N LYS A 85 -5.97 -9.51 15.82
CA LYS A 85 -7.39 -9.20 15.92
C LYS A 85 -8.08 -9.28 14.56
N ASN A 86 -7.43 -8.77 13.51
CA ASN A 86 -8.05 -8.62 12.20
C ASN A 86 -7.57 -9.66 11.16
N TYR A 87 -6.43 -10.31 11.38
CA TYR A 87 -5.85 -11.26 10.44
C TYR A 87 -5.50 -12.58 11.12
N SER A 88 -5.65 -13.69 10.39
CA SER A 88 -5.26 -14.99 10.93
C SER A 88 -3.76 -15.08 11.20
N LYS A 89 -3.41 -15.99 12.12
CA LYS A 89 -2.02 -16.35 12.42
C LYS A 89 -1.23 -16.72 11.17
N LYS A 90 -1.87 -17.33 10.17
CA LYS A 90 -1.22 -17.68 8.90
C LYS A 90 -0.81 -16.43 8.12
N THR A 91 -1.71 -15.46 8.00
CA THR A 91 -1.44 -14.16 7.36
C THR A 91 -0.30 -13.43 8.07
N ASN A 92 -0.37 -13.31 9.40
CA ASN A 92 0.69 -12.68 10.22
C ASN A 92 2.05 -13.38 10.03
N ASN A 93 2.07 -14.72 10.05
CA ASN A 93 3.29 -15.49 9.80
C ASN A 93 3.90 -15.21 8.42
N LEU A 94 3.09 -15.15 7.36
CA LEU A 94 3.58 -14.84 6.01
C LEU A 94 4.12 -13.41 5.92
N LEU A 95 3.45 -12.45 6.56
CA LEU A 95 3.91 -11.07 6.62
C LEU A 95 5.22 -10.93 7.40
N SER A 96 5.39 -11.70 8.48
CA SER A 96 6.62 -11.72 9.28
C SER A 96 7.86 -12.07 8.45
N VAL A 97 7.72 -12.92 7.43
CA VAL A 97 8.83 -13.29 6.55
C VAL A 97 9.33 -12.06 5.78
N PHE A 98 8.45 -11.19 5.29
CA PHE A 98 8.87 -9.96 4.62
C PHE A 98 9.61 -9.01 5.58
N ARG A 99 9.18 -8.94 6.85
CA ARG A 99 9.84 -8.14 7.89
C ARG A 99 11.24 -8.67 8.21
N ILE A 100 11.37 -9.98 8.45
CA ILE A 100 12.65 -10.65 8.75
C ILE A 100 13.64 -10.45 7.59
N LEU A 101 13.17 -10.57 6.35
CA LEU A 101 13.98 -10.39 5.14
C LEU A 101 14.15 -8.92 4.73
N LYS A 102 13.57 -7.97 5.49
CA LYS A 102 13.57 -6.52 5.23
C LYS A 102 13.10 -6.17 3.80
N GLN A 103 12.11 -6.89 3.29
CA GLN A 103 11.59 -6.73 1.92
C GLN A 103 10.46 -5.71 1.83
N THR A 104 10.74 -4.46 2.18
CA THR A 104 9.73 -3.37 2.15
C THR A 104 9.28 -3.00 0.73
N THR A 105 10.05 -3.37 -0.30
CA THR A 105 9.75 -3.05 -1.71
C THR A 105 8.46 -3.68 -2.24
N ILE A 106 7.93 -4.70 -1.55
CA ILE A 106 6.65 -5.35 -1.90
C ILE A 106 5.43 -4.58 -1.39
N TYR A 107 5.58 -3.73 -0.37
CA TYR A 107 4.45 -3.10 0.32
C TYR A 107 3.53 -2.27 -0.58
N PRO A 108 4.03 -1.52 -1.59
CA PRO A 108 3.14 -0.85 -2.54
C PRO A 108 2.22 -1.82 -3.29
N PHE A 109 2.70 -3.03 -3.62
CA PHE A 109 1.86 -4.05 -4.24
C PHE A 109 0.86 -4.64 -3.24
N LEU A 110 1.28 -4.91 -2.01
CA LEU A 110 0.38 -5.45 -0.98
C LEU A 110 -0.77 -4.51 -0.62
N PHE A 111 -0.59 -3.18 -0.76
CA PHE A 111 -1.71 -2.24 -0.59
C PHE A 111 -2.91 -2.57 -1.48
N SER A 112 -2.71 -2.95 -2.74
CA SER A 112 -3.81 -3.37 -3.61
C SER A 112 -4.42 -4.69 -3.16
N VAL A 113 -3.60 -5.66 -2.77
CA VAL A 113 -4.08 -6.98 -2.34
C VAL A 113 -4.93 -6.88 -1.07
N PHE A 114 -4.48 -6.10 -0.09
CA PHE A 114 -5.23 -5.88 1.16
C PHE A 114 -6.47 -5.03 0.92
N GLU A 115 -6.41 -4.05 0.01
CA GLU A 115 -7.61 -3.31 -0.40
C GLU A 115 -8.65 -4.24 -1.04
N ASP A 116 -8.24 -5.19 -1.88
CA ASP A 116 -9.15 -6.17 -2.46
C ASP A 116 -9.74 -7.11 -1.41
N TYR A 117 -8.93 -7.54 -0.42
CA TYR A 117 -9.39 -8.36 0.70
C TYR A 117 -10.45 -7.63 1.56
N GLU A 118 -10.17 -6.39 1.95
CA GLU A 118 -11.07 -5.58 2.79
C GLU A 118 -12.35 -5.21 2.05
N ASN A 119 -12.30 -5.07 0.73
CA ASN A 119 -13.48 -4.90 -0.11
C ASN A 119 -14.21 -6.23 -0.41
N SER A 120 -13.80 -7.35 0.21
CA SER A 120 -14.35 -8.70 -0.02
C SER A 120 -14.32 -9.16 -1.48
N ILE A 121 -13.37 -8.64 -2.28
CA ILE A 121 -13.13 -9.07 -3.66
C ILE A 121 -12.37 -10.40 -3.67
N ILE A 122 -11.47 -10.59 -2.71
CA ILE A 122 -10.76 -11.84 -2.46
C ILE A 122 -11.02 -12.30 -1.03
N ASP A 123 -11.01 -13.61 -0.81
CA ASP A 123 -11.11 -14.20 0.53
C ASP A 123 -9.72 -14.37 1.17
N GLU A 124 -9.70 -14.82 2.42
CA GLU A 124 -8.47 -15.04 3.17
C GLU A 124 -7.59 -16.15 2.55
N ASN A 125 -8.20 -17.14 1.88
CA ASN A 125 -7.46 -18.21 1.22
C ASN A 125 -6.63 -17.66 0.06
N VAL A 126 -7.25 -16.82 -0.78
CA VAL A 126 -6.58 -16.14 -1.90
C VAL A 126 -5.53 -15.17 -1.38
N LEU A 127 -5.82 -14.37 -0.34
CA LEU A 127 -4.84 -13.49 0.31
C LEU A 127 -3.59 -14.28 0.74
N ASN A 128 -3.79 -15.38 1.47
CA ASN A 128 -2.69 -16.22 1.94
C ASN A 128 -1.92 -16.88 0.80
N SER A 129 -2.59 -17.33 -0.27
CA SER A 129 -1.92 -17.88 -1.45
C SER A 129 -1.06 -16.85 -2.16
N VAL A 130 -1.53 -15.60 -2.29
CA VAL A 130 -0.74 -14.50 -2.86
C VAL A 130 0.49 -14.22 -2.01
N LEU A 131 0.32 -14.08 -0.69
CA LEU A 131 1.44 -13.86 0.24
C LEU A 131 2.46 -15.01 0.19
N GLN A 132 1.99 -16.26 0.23
CA GLN A 132 2.83 -17.46 0.16
C GLN A 132 3.64 -17.50 -1.14
N PHE A 133 3.03 -17.16 -2.28
CA PHE A 133 3.73 -17.10 -3.56
C PHE A 133 4.93 -16.14 -3.50
N PHE A 134 4.74 -14.93 -2.98
CA PHE A 134 5.83 -13.96 -2.87
C PHE A 134 6.87 -14.35 -1.82
N VAL A 135 6.46 -14.93 -0.70
CA VAL A 135 7.38 -15.49 0.30
C VAL A 135 8.29 -16.53 -0.34
N THR A 136 7.72 -17.52 -1.03
CA THR A 136 8.49 -18.57 -1.71
C THR A 136 9.39 -17.97 -2.79
N TYR A 137 8.92 -17.00 -3.57
CA TYR A 137 9.71 -16.34 -4.60
C TYR A 137 10.92 -15.61 -4.03
N ILE A 138 10.74 -14.83 -2.96
CA ILE A 138 11.81 -14.06 -2.32
C ILE A 138 12.83 -14.99 -1.66
N ILE A 139 12.39 -16.03 -0.95
CA ILE A 139 13.29 -17.01 -0.31
C ILE A 139 14.16 -17.69 -1.37
N ARG A 140 13.56 -18.20 -2.46
CA ARG A 140 14.31 -18.83 -3.55
C ARG A 140 15.34 -17.88 -4.16
N ARG A 141 14.96 -16.62 -4.36
CA ARG A 141 15.84 -15.59 -4.88
C ARG A 141 17.04 -15.32 -3.96
N SER A 142 16.79 -15.30 -2.65
CA SER A 142 17.83 -15.14 -1.63
C SER A 142 18.82 -16.31 -1.65
N ILE A 143 18.34 -17.55 -1.79
CA ILE A 143 19.18 -18.74 -1.86
C ILE A 143 20.05 -18.74 -3.12
N CYS A 144 19.49 -18.32 -4.27
CA CYS A 144 20.21 -18.25 -5.54
C CYS A 144 21.10 -17.01 -5.70
N SER A 145 21.30 -16.19 -4.65
CA SER A 145 22.10 -14.95 -4.69
C SER A 145 21.70 -13.97 -5.81
N VAL A 146 20.43 -13.98 -6.22
CA VAL A 146 19.93 -13.09 -7.26
C VAL A 146 19.64 -11.72 -6.64
N SER A 147 20.37 -10.68 -7.08
CA SER A 147 20.29 -9.31 -6.52
C SER A 147 18.86 -8.81 -6.35
N THR A 148 18.52 -8.07 -5.30
CA THR A 148 17.14 -7.58 -5.07
C THR A 148 16.73 -6.42 -5.98
N ASN A 149 17.66 -5.87 -6.77
CA ASN A 149 17.45 -4.68 -7.60
C ASN A 149 16.32 -4.83 -8.63
N SER A 150 16.04 -6.06 -9.12
CA SER A 150 14.94 -6.27 -10.07
C SER A 150 13.56 -6.45 -9.42
N LEU A 151 13.47 -6.60 -8.08
CA LEU A 151 12.19 -6.69 -7.37
C LEU A 151 11.36 -5.43 -7.55
N ARG A 152 11.99 -4.26 -7.48
CA ARG A 152 11.32 -2.97 -7.69
C ARG A 152 10.64 -2.91 -9.06
N GLY A 153 11.32 -3.36 -10.11
CA GLY A 153 10.77 -3.42 -11.47
C GLY A 153 9.64 -4.43 -11.61
N LEU A 154 9.78 -5.59 -10.97
CA LEU A 154 8.75 -6.64 -10.95
C LEU A 154 7.47 -6.15 -10.25
N PHE A 155 7.57 -5.62 -9.03
CA PHE A 155 6.41 -5.13 -8.28
C PHE A 155 5.74 -3.95 -8.99
N LYS A 156 6.53 -3.03 -9.55
CA LYS A 156 6.02 -1.96 -10.40
C LYS A 156 5.22 -2.48 -11.60
N THR A 157 5.73 -3.53 -12.27
CA THR A 157 5.06 -4.14 -13.41
C THR A 157 3.76 -4.84 -13.00
N LEU A 158 3.79 -5.60 -11.91
CA LEU A 158 2.62 -6.30 -11.37
C LEU A 158 1.52 -5.31 -10.98
N TYR A 159 1.88 -4.23 -10.28
CA TYR A 159 0.97 -3.14 -9.99
C TYR A 159 0.34 -2.56 -11.26
N LYS A 160 1.14 -2.18 -12.26
CA LYS A 160 0.66 -1.55 -13.50
C LYS A 160 -0.26 -2.46 -14.32
N LYS A 161 0.05 -3.76 -14.40
CA LYS A 161 -0.76 -4.75 -15.14
C LYS A 161 -2.08 -5.04 -14.42
N ASN A 162 -2.07 -5.11 -13.09
CA ASN A 162 -3.29 -5.38 -12.33
C ASN A 162 -4.20 -4.14 -12.29
N PHE A 163 -3.66 -2.94 -12.04
CA PHE A 163 -4.49 -1.72 -11.94
C PHE A 163 -5.19 -1.36 -13.26
N SER A 164 -4.52 -1.55 -14.41
CA SER A 164 -5.08 -1.23 -15.73
C SER A 164 -6.15 -2.23 -16.20
N LYS A 165 -5.94 -3.54 -15.97
CA LYS A 165 -6.88 -4.59 -16.35
C LYS A 165 -8.14 -4.58 -15.46
N TRP A 166 -7.98 -4.35 -14.16
CA TRP A 166 -9.08 -4.34 -13.20
C TRP A 166 -9.94 -3.07 -13.25
N LYS A 167 -9.37 -1.86 -13.44
CA LYS A 167 -10.17 -0.64 -13.69
C LYS A 167 -11.03 -0.77 -14.94
N LYS A 168 -10.49 -1.38 -16.00
CA LYS A 168 -11.22 -1.58 -17.27
C LYS A 168 -12.41 -2.52 -17.06
N GLN A 169 -12.23 -3.63 -16.35
CA GLN A 169 -13.33 -4.55 -16.02
C GLN A 169 -14.37 -3.89 -15.10
N ARG A 170 -13.95 -3.16 -14.05
CA ARG A 170 -14.85 -2.47 -13.13
C ARG A 170 -15.67 -1.35 -13.78
N SER A 171 -15.09 -0.61 -14.74
CA SER A 171 -15.82 0.37 -15.57
C SER A 171 -16.85 -0.28 -16.49
N ILE A 172 -16.61 -1.52 -16.93
CA ILE A 172 -17.56 -2.27 -17.76
C ILE A 172 -18.72 -2.70 -16.87
N PHE A 173 -18.48 -3.30 -15.70
CA PHE A 173 -19.55 -3.73 -14.80
C PHE A 173 -20.43 -2.59 -14.28
N LYS A 174 -19.87 -1.40 -14.01
CA LYS A 174 -20.65 -0.21 -13.63
C LYS A 174 -21.50 0.39 -14.75
N LYS A 175 -21.35 -0.02 -16.01
CA LYS A 175 -22.21 0.40 -17.13
C LYS A 175 -23.45 -0.50 -17.30
N PHE A 176 -23.51 -1.61 -16.57
CA PHE A 176 -24.59 -2.61 -16.65
C PHE A 176 -25.46 -2.66 -15.39
N ILE A 177 -25.27 -1.70 -14.48
CA ILE A 177 -26.17 -1.35 -13.37
C ILE A 177 -26.59 0.09 -13.61
#